data_AF-A0A2N7WKD8-F1
#
_entry.id   AF-A0A2N7WKD8-F1
#
_cell.length_a   1.000
_cell.length_b   1.000
_cell.length_c   1.000
_cell.angle_alpha   90.00
_cell.angle_beta   90.00
_cell.angle_gamma   90.00
#
_symmetry.space_group_name_H-M   'P 1'
#
loop_
_entity.id
_entity.type
_entity.pdbx_description
1 polymer ?
#
loop_
_entity_poly.entity_id
_entity_poly.type
_entity_poly.pdbx_seq_one_letter_code
_entity_poly.pdbx_strand_id
1 'polypeptide(L)'
;MTLRDVEAATNKEVSNAYLSQIENDKIQRPDPNILHALAEVYLVRYEELMELAGYITPSKEGRGADERHGRVPTFAKLNLTADEEAQLLQYLKFLRSNKK
;
A
#
# COMPACT_ATOMS: atom_id res chain seq x y z
N MET A 1 4.69 10.37 12.91
CA MET A 1 6.10 10.03 12.67
C MET A 1 6.78 11.30 12.20
N THR A 2 7.93 11.66 12.78
CA THR A 2 8.72 12.83 12.33
C THR A 2 9.67 12.42 11.21
N LEU A 3 10.15 13.38 10.41
CA LEU A 3 11.18 13.10 9.38
C LEU A 3 12.46 12.48 9.96
N ARG A 4 12.78 12.75 11.22
CA ARG A 4 13.91 12.12 11.92
C ARG A 4 13.64 10.65 12.25
N ASP A 5 12.39 10.32 12.57
CA ASP A 5 11.99 8.94 12.83
C ASP A 5 12.05 8.10 11.54
N VAL A 6 11.69 8.70 10.39
CA VAL A 6 11.80 8.07 9.06
C VAL A 6 13.27 7.81 8.70
N GLU A 7 14.14 8.80 8.90
CA GLU A 7 15.59 8.64 8.68
C GLU A 7 16.17 7.50 9.53
N ALA A 8 15.78 7.41 10.80
CA ALA A 8 16.20 6.32 11.67
C ALA A 8 15.65 4.97 11.21
N ALA A 9 14.38 4.91 10.79
CA ALA A 9 13.71 3.69 10.32
C ALA A 9 14.30 3.17 9.00
N THR A 10 14.76 4.05 8.11
CA THR A 10 15.46 3.70 6.86
C THR A 10 16.96 3.46 7.08
N ASN A 11 17.44 3.33 8.32
CA ASN A 11 18.86 3.16 8.65
C ASN A 11 19.78 4.23 8.02
N LYS A 12 19.29 5.48 7.92
CA LYS A 12 19.95 6.63 7.28
C LYS A 12 20.17 6.50 5.77
N GLU A 13 19.51 5.55 5.11
CA GLU A 13 19.49 5.49 3.65
C GLU A 13 18.82 6.73 3.06
N VAL A 14 17.82 7.28 3.75
CA VAL A 14 17.15 8.54 3.38
C VAL A 14 17.36 9.59 4.46
N SER A 15 18.11 10.64 4.17
CA SER A 15 18.34 11.74 5.12
C SER A 15 17.09 12.59 5.33
N ASN A 16 16.93 13.16 6.53
CA ASN A 16 15.86 14.13 6.83
C ASN A 16 15.80 15.29 5.83
N ALA A 17 16.96 15.79 5.39
CA ALA A 17 17.05 16.85 4.40
C ALA A 17 16.48 16.41 3.03
N TYR A 18 16.75 15.17 2.60
CA TYR A 18 16.22 14.62 1.36
C TYR A 18 14.69 14.42 1.44
N LEU A 19 14.19 13.91 2.56
CA LEU A 19 12.75 13.80 2.80
C LEU A 19 12.06 15.16 2.73
N SER A 20 12.66 16.18 3.36
CA SER A 20 12.16 17.56 3.27
C SER A 20 12.16 18.09 1.83
N GLN A 21 13.11 17.70 0.99
CA GLN A 21 13.12 18.07 -0.43
C GLN A 21 12.00 17.40 -1.22
N ILE A 22 11.64 16.14 -0.91
CA ILE A 22 10.48 15.46 -1.49
C ILE A 22 9.19 16.15 -1.06
N GLU A 23 9.02 16.43 0.24
CA GLU A 23 7.79 17.04 0.78
C GLU A 23 7.55 18.48 0.30
N ASN A 24 8.59 19.18 -0.13
CA ASN A 24 8.51 20.55 -0.65
C ASN A 24 8.60 20.61 -2.19
N ASP A 25 8.29 19.51 -2.88
CA ASP A 25 8.27 19.39 -4.35
C ASP A 25 9.59 19.75 -5.05
N LYS A 26 10.70 19.84 -4.31
CA LYS A 26 12.04 20.08 -4.86
C LYS A 26 12.57 18.83 -5.56
N ILE A 27 12.19 17.66 -5.08
CA ILE A 27 12.45 16.36 -5.71
C ILE A 27 11.11 15.70 -6.01
N GLN A 28 10.75 15.66 -7.29
CA GLN A 28 9.49 15.08 -7.77
C GLN A 28 9.64 13.63 -8.25
N ARG A 29 10.88 13.21 -8.54
CA ARG A 29 11.21 11.85 -8.98
C ARG A 29 12.38 11.32 -8.15
N PRO A 30 12.13 10.95 -6.87
CA PRO A 30 13.13 10.32 -6.02
C PRO A 30 13.54 8.95 -6.59
N ASP A 31 14.77 8.53 -6.29
CA ASP A 31 15.31 7.28 -6.82
C ASP A 31 14.48 6.05 -6.39
N PRO A 32 14.35 5.02 -7.24
CA PRO A 32 13.58 3.81 -6.94
C PRO A 32 13.97 3.11 -5.63
N ASN A 33 15.26 3.09 -5.28
CA ASN A 33 15.72 2.50 -4.01
C ASN A 33 15.19 3.27 -2.79
N ILE A 34 15.14 4.61 -2.89
CA ILE A 34 14.58 5.47 -1.84
C ILE A 34 13.09 5.19 -1.68
N LEU A 35 12.36 5.06 -2.80
CA LEU A 35 10.95 4.69 -2.78
C LEU A 35 10.72 3.32 -2.15
N HIS A 36 11.60 2.35 -2.38
CA HIS A 36 11.53 1.03 -1.77
C HIS A 36 11.70 1.10 -0.24
N ALA A 37 12.73 1.80 0.25
CA ALA A 37 12.96 1.99 1.67
C ALA A 37 11.77 2.71 2.35
N LEU A 38 11.18 3.71 1.70
CA LEU A 38 10.00 4.40 2.20
C LEU A 38 8.76 3.50 2.20
N ALA A 39 8.59 2.64 1.18
CA ALA A 39 7.50 1.69 1.13
C ALA A 39 7.52 0.73 2.33
N GLU A 40 8.70 0.22 2.71
CA GLU A 40 8.87 -0.65 3.87
C GLU A 40 8.54 0.07 5.18
N VAL A 41 8.99 1.32 5.36
CA VAL A 41 8.75 2.10 6.59
C VAL A 41 7.28 2.50 6.73
N TYR A 42 6.63 2.93 5.64
CA TYR A 42 5.24 3.35 5.66
C TYR A 42 4.23 2.22 5.47
N LEU A 43 4.71 0.98 5.25
CA LEU A 43 3.87 -0.20 4.96
C LEU A 43 2.92 0.04 3.78
N VAL A 44 3.38 0.79 2.79
CA VAL A 44 2.65 1.05 1.54
C VAL A 44 3.24 0.21 0.41
N ARG A 45 2.48 0.05 -0.66
CA ARG A 45 2.94 -0.69 -1.84
C ARG A 45 3.98 0.13 -2.59
N TYR A 46 5.11 -0.47 -2.92
CA TYR A 46 6.18 0.17 -3.68
C TYR A 46 5.68 0.70 -5.04
N GLU A 47 4.76 -0.03 -5.67
CA GLU A 47 4.14 0.33 -6.95
C GLU A 47 3.33 1.62 -6.86
N GLU A 48 2.68 1.89 -5.72
CA GLU A 48 1.94 3.14 -5.50
C GLU A 48 2.88 4.34 -5.47
N LEU A 49 4.01 4.22 -4.77
CA LEU A 49 5.03 5.28 -4.72
C LEU A 49 5.68 5.51 -6.08
N MET A 50 5.92 4.44 -6.84
CA MET A 50 6.44 4.49 -8.20
C MET A 50 5.46 5.13 -9.19
N GLU A 51 4.15 4.89 -9.04
CA GLU A 51 3.10 5.57 -9.81
C GLU A 51 3.05 7.07 -9.48
N LEU A 52 3.11 7.43 -8.19
CA LEU A 52 3.12 8.83 -7.73
C LEU A 52 4.36 9.60 -8.20
N ALA A 53 5.53 8.96 -8.20
CA ALA A 53 6.76 9.52 -8.77
C ALA A 53 6.80 9.46 -10.33
N GLY A 54 5.74 8.95 -10.95
CA GLY A 54 5.57 8.92 -12.40
C GLY A 54 6.49 7.93 -13.13
N TYR A 55 7.05 6.93 -12.43
CA TYR A 55 7.82 5.85 -13.06
C TYR A 55 6.92 4.84 -13.78
N ILE A 56 5.71 4.64 -13.27
CA ILE A 56 4.76 3.66 -13.79
C ILE A 56 3.53 4.40 -14.30
N THR A 57 3.04 4.00 -15.48
CA THR A 57 1.73 4.48 -15.94
C THR A 57 0.66 3.69 -15.20
N PRO A 58 -0.35 4.36 -14.60
CA PRO A 58 -1.38 3.68 -13.83
C PRO A 58 -2.00 2.52 -14.62
N SER A 59 -1.75 1.28 -14.21
CA SER A 59 -2.51 0.15 -14.71
C SER A 59 -3.94 0.33 -14.20
N LYS A 60 -4.93 0.33 -15.12
CA LYS A 60 -6.36 0.45 -14.77
C LYS A 60 -6.87 -0.63 -13.80
N GLU A 61 -6.03 -1.60 -13.45
CA GLU A 61 -6.30 -2.68 -12.49
C GLU A 61 -6.10 -2.27 -11.01
N GLY A 62 -5.44 -1.14 -10.73
CA GLY A 62 -5.13 -0.70 -9.36
C GLY A 62 -6.02 0.43 -8.80
N ARG A 63 -6.77 1.14 -9.66
CA ARG A 63 -7.67 2.24 -9.24
C ARG A 63 -9.10 1.73 -9.10
N GLY A 64 -9.37 1.10 -7.97
CA GLY A 64 -10.71 0.64 -7.60
C GLY A 64 -10.88 0.46 -6.10
N ALA A 65 -10.26 1.32 -5.29
CA ALA A 65 -10.37 1.29 -3.83
C ALA A 65 -11.57 2.10 -3.28
N ASP A 66 -12.52 2.51 -4.12
CA ASP A 66 -13.77 3.18 -3.69
C ASP A 66 -15.05 2.41 -4.11
N GLU A 67 -14.94 1.25 -4.78
CA GLU A 67 -16.15 0.49 -5.20
C GLU A 67 -16.18 -0.97 -4.75
N ARG A 68 -15.27 -1.41 -3.87
CA ARG A 68 -15.32 -2.78 -3.33
C ARG A 68 -15.02 -2.80 -1.85
N HIS A 69 -16.05 -2.47 -1.06
CA HIS A 69 -16.24 -2.80 0.37
C HIS A 69 -16.15 -4.33 0.69
N GLY A 70 -15.36 -5.12 -0.05
CA GLY A 70 -15.40 -6.58 -0.04
C GLY A 70 -14.15 -7.30 0.48
N ARG A 71 -13.00 -6.63 0.57
CA ARG A 71 -11.76 -7.27 1.06
C ARG A 71 -11.31 -6.58 2.32
N VAL A 72 -11.95 -6.98 3.41
CA VAL A 72 -11.58 -6.54 4.76
C VAL A 72 -10.10 -6.88 4.98
N PRO A 73 -9.25 -5.94 5.43
CA PRO A 73 -7.81 -6.14 5.68
C PRO A 73 -7.48 -7.33 6.60
N THR A 74 -8.47 -7.84 7.33
CA THR A 74 -8.37 -9.01 8.21
C THR A 74 -8.08 -10.31 7.44
N PHE A 75 -8.52 -10.44 6.18
CA PHE A 75 -8.40 -11.72 5.45
C PHE A 75 -7.06 -11.89 4.72
N ALA A 76 -6.33 -10.81 4.46
CA ALA A 76 -5.01 -10.88 3.82
C ALA A 76 -3.96 -11.58 4.70
N LYS A 77 -4.15 -11.62 6.03
CA LYS A 77 -3.26 -12.33 6.97
C LYS A 77 -3.44 -13.85 6.97
N LEU A 78 -4.50 -14.38 6.36
CA LEU A 78 -4.84 -15.81 6.43
C LEU A 78 -4.24 -16.65 5.29
N ASN A 79 -3.53 -16.03 4.32
CA ASN A 79 -2.97 -16.72 3.14
C ASN A 79 -3.95 -17.70 2.50
N LEU A 80 -5.22 -17.30 2.40
CA LEU A 80 -6.29 -18.13 1.88
C LEU A 80 -6.07 -18.36 0.38
N THR A 81 -6.23 -19.61 -0.04
CA THR A 81 -6.27 -19.99 -1.44
C THR A 81 -7.52 -19.43 -2.12
N ALA A 82 -7.50 -19.30 -3.45
CA ALA A 82 -8.63 -18.77 -4.22
C ALA A 82 -9.93 -19.57 -3.99
N ASP A 83 -9.80 -20.89 -3.81
CA ASP A 83 -10.93 -21.78 -3.50
C ASP A 83 -11.49 -21.53 -2.08
N GLU A 84 -10.64 -21.28 -1.10
CA GLU A 84 -11.07 -20.98 0.27
C GLU A 84 -11.76 -19.62 0.36
N GLU A 85 -11.28 -18.62 -0.39
CA GLU A 85 -11.94 -17.32 -0.50
C GLU A 85 -13.35 -17.46 -1.10
N ALA A 86 -13.49 -18.26 -2.16
CA ALA A 86 -14.78 -18.52 -2.79
C ALA A 86 -15.77 -19.20 -1.84
N GLN A 87 -15.31 -20.19 -1.06
CA GLN A 87 -16.13 -20.88 -0.06
C GLN A 87 -16.54 -19.95 1.08
N LEU A 88 -15.64 -19.09 1.55
CA LEU A 88 -15.93 -18.12 2.60
C LEU A 88 -16.99 -17.10 2.17
N LEU A 89 -16.91 -16.61 0.93
CA LEU A 89 -17.92 -15.71 0.36
C LEU A 89 -19.30 -16.38 0.28
N GLN A 90 -19.36 -17.65 -0.12
CA GLN A 90 -20.61 -18.42 -0.11
C GLN A 90 -21.17 -18.58 1.31
N TYR A 91 -20.33 -18.87 2.29
CA TYR A 91 -20.74 -19.02 3.69
C TYR A 91 -21.26 -17.71 4.29
N LEU A 92 -20.59 -16.58 4.01
CA LEU A 92 -21.04 -15.25 4.43
C LEU A 92 -22.39 -14.87 3.81
N LYS A 93 -22.59 -15.23 2.54
CA LYS A 93 -23.88 -15.03 1.84
C LYS A 93 -25.01 -15.82 2.52
N PHE A 94 -24.74 -17.07 2.89
CA PHE A 94 -25.67 -17.94 3.61
C PHE A 94 -26.03 -17.42 5.02
N LEU A 95 -25.04 -16.94 5.78
CA LEU A 95 -25.29 -16.35 7.10
C LEU A 95 -26.15 -15.08 7.01
N ARG A 96 -25.95 -14.26 5.98
CA ARG A 96 -26.76 -13.07 5.75
C ARG A 96 -28.19 -13.41 5.32
N SER A 97 -28.40 -14.50 4.58
CA SER A 97 -29.76 -14.94 4.22
C SER A 97 -30.55 -15.51 5.40
N ASN A 98 -29.87 -16.10 6.41
CA ASN A 98 -30.51 -16.64 7.61
C ASN A 98 -30.76 -15.61 8.73
N LYS A 99 -30.33 -14.35 8.56
CA LYS A 99 -30.59 -13.25 9.48
C LYS A 99 -31.81 -12.39 9.09
N LYS A 100 -32.67 -12.90 8.21
CA LYS A 100 -33.99 -12.31 7.90
C LYS A 100 -35.10 -13.05 8.60
#